data_AF-A0A9E5EZ40-F1
#
_entry.id   AF-A0A9E5EZ40-F1
#
_cell.length_a   1.000
_cell.length_b   1.000
_cell.length_c   1.000
_cell.angle_alpha   90.00
_cell.angle_beta   90.00
_cell.angle_gamma   90.00
#
_symmetry.space_group_name_H-M   'P 1'
#
loop_
_entity.id
_entity.type
_entity.pdbx_description
1 polymer ?
#
loop_
_entity_poly.entity_id
_entity_poly.type
_entity_poly.pdbx_seq_one_letter_code
_entity_poly.pdbx_strand_id
1 'polypeptide(L)'
;SWFSNSVDARRYLGISCYLVAAICLYTGIRCDNPWALASLWGASFCAMHVTLPNWWSVAIPQSGAHVGALFGLMNGMGTVGAIASQWFVGFYSDYRSQKGFSGREQWDPLFDVYSVCLVLGAVAWWAYRFQPLEDIPTTNE
;
A
#
# COMPACT_ATOMS: atom_id res chain seq x y z
N SER A 1 -15.65 -8.79 19.69
CA SER A 1 -16.19 -8.42 18.37
C SER A 1 -15.15 -7.56 17.65
N TRP A 2 -15.15 -7.50 16.31
CA TRP A 2 -14.22 -6.65 15.53
C TRP A 2 -14.20 -5.17 15.97
N PHE A 3 -15.29 -4.69 16.57
CA PHE A 3 -15.43 -3.34 17.12
C PHE A 3 -14.87 -3.15 18.54
N SER A 4 -14.36 -4.21 19.16
CA SER A 4 -13.88 -4.16 20.56
C SER A 4 -12.45 -3.62 20.69
N ASN A 5 -11.65 -3.64 19.61
CA ASN A 5 -10.26 -3.21 19.63
C ASN A 5 -9.92 -2.43 18.35
N SER A 6 -9.87 -1.11 18.45
CA SER A 6 -9.68 -0.20 17.31
C SER A 6 -8.34 -0.43 16.59
N VAL A 7 -7.31 -0.87 17.32
CA VAL A 7 -5.99 -1.21 16.77
C VAL A 7 -6.06 -2.44 15.86
N ASP A 8 -6.74 -3.50 16.30
CA ASP A 8 -6.86 -4.72 15.50
C ASP A 8 -7.74 -4.52 14.27
N ALA A 9 -8.80 -3.72 14.38
CA ALA A 9 -9.63 -3.34 13.23
C ALA A 9 -8.80 -2.64 12.14
N ARG A 10 -7.93 -1.69 12.50
CA ARG A 10 -7.05 -0.99 11.56
C ARG A 10 -6.01 -1.92 10.93
N ARG A 11 -5.49 -2.87 11.71
CA ARG A 11 -4.57 -3.91 11.22
C ARG A 11 -5.24 -4.81 10.18
N TYR A 12 -6.37 -5.41 10.52
CA TYR A 12 -7.08 -6.30 9.61
C TYR A 12 -7.61 -5.58 8.37
N LEU A 13 -8.02 -4.33 8.50
CA LEU A 13 -8.39 -3.49 7.37
C LEU A 13 -7.20 -3.31 6.41
N GLY A 14 -6.03 -2.92 6.94
CA GLY A 14 -4.80 -2.79 6.14
C GLY A 14 -4.44 -4.08 5.42
N ILE A 15 -4.35 -5.19 6.15
CA ILE A 15 -4.03 -6.51 5.59
C ILE A 15 -5.01 -6.89 4.47
N SER A 16 -6.32 -6.82 4.74
CA SER A 16 -7.34 -7.27 3.81
C SER A 16 -7.35 -6.41 2.54
N CYS A 17 -7.27 -5.09 2.67
CA CYS A 17 -7.23 -4.17 1.55
C CYS A 17 -5.99 -4.39 0.67
N TYR A 18 -4.80 -4.55 1.26
CA TYR A 18 -3.58 -4.80 0.48
C TYR A 18 -3.57 -6.17 -0.20
N LEU A 19 -4.09 -7.22 0.45
CA LEU A 19 -4.22 -8.55 -0.16
C LEU A 19 -5.23 -8.56 -1.30
N VAL A 20 -6.41 -7.94 -1.11
CA VAL A 20 -7.41 -7.79 -2.16
C VAL A 20 -6.82 -7.00 -3.34
N ALA A 21 -6.13 -5.89 -3.05
CA ALA A 21 -5.47 -5.11 -4.09
C ALA A 21 -4.43 -5.93 -4.86
N ALA A 22 -3.61 -6.73 -4.16
CA ALA A 22 -2.61 -7.59 -4.78
C ALA A 22 -3.23 -8.66 -5.68
N ILE A 23 -4.28 -9.35 -5.20
CA ILE A 23 -4.99 -10.39 -5.98
C ILE A 23 -5.63 -9.78 -7.21
N CYS A 24 -6.34 -8.67 -7.06
CA CYS A 24 -7.01 -7.99 -8.18
C CYS A 24 -6.01 -7.45 -9.21
N LEU A 25 -4.87 -6.92 -8.78
CA LEU A 25 -3.82 -6.46 -9.68
C LEU A 25 -3.21 -7.63 -10.45
N TYR A 26 -2.78 -8.67 -9.73
CA TYR A 26 -2.15 -9.87 -10.29
C TYR A 26 -3.06 -10.59 -11.29
N THR A 27 -4.34 -10.76 -10.94
CA THR A 27 -5.32 -11.39 -11.83
C THR A 27 -5.65 -10.52 -13.03
N GLY A 28 -5.77 -9.20 -12.86
CA GLY A 28 -6.08 -8.27 -13.94
C GLY A 28 -5.03 -8.25 -15.05
N ILE A 29 -3.73 -8.37 -14.72
CA ILE A 29 -2.65 -8.43 -15.72
C ILE A 29 -2.78 -9.68 -16.61
N ARG A 30 -3.35 -10.77 -16.10
CA ARG A 30 -3.52 -12.04 -16.82
C ARG A 30 -4.82 -12.09 -17.64
N CYS A 31 -5.64 -11.05 -17.57
CA CYS A 31 -6.83 -10.94 -18.39
C CYS A 31 -6.49 -10.28 -19.74
N ASP A 32 -6.94 -10.88 -20.83
CA ASP A 32 -6.87 -10.28 -22.17
C ASP A 32 -8.11 -9.45 -22.51
N ASN A 33 -9.21 -9.65 -21.78
CA ASN A 33 -10.42 -8.86 -21.93
C ASN A 33 -10.23 -7.48 -21.28
N PRO A 34 -10.32 -6.36 -22.05
CA PRO A 34 -10.09 -5.02 -21.53
C PRO A 34 -11.08 -4.62 -20.42
N TRP A 35 -12.32 -5.11 -20.46
CA TRP A 35 -13.33 -4.81 -19.43
C TRP A 35 -13.02 -5.50 -18.11
N ALA A 36 -12.56 -6.74 -18.15
CA ALA A 36 -12.16 -7.49 -16.97
C ALA A 36 -10.91 -6.87 -16.34
N LEU A 37 -9.92 -6.51 -17.17
CA LEU A 37 -8.70 -5.82 -16.72
C LEU A 37 -9.03 -4.50 -16.04
N ALA A 38 -9.83 -3.64 -16.69
CA ALA A 38 -10.20 -2.34 -16.15
C ALA A 38 -10.96 -2.46 -14.81
N SER A 39 -11.87 -3.44 -14.72
CA SER A 39 -12.66 -3.66 -13.51
C SER A 39 -11.80 -4.17 -12.34
N LEU A 40 -10.91 -5.13 -12.60
CA LEU A 40 -10.01 -5.68 -11.58
C LEU A 40 -8.98 -4.65 -11.12
N TRP A 41 -8.41 -3.87 -12.05
CA TRP A 41 -7.47 -2.82 -11.69
C TRP A 41 -8.17 -1.68 -10.94
N GLY A 42 -9.37 -1.27 -11.37
CA GLY A 42 -10.19 -0.32 -10.63
C GLY A 42 -10.49 -0.78 -9.21
N ALA A 43 -10.85 -2.05 -9.02
CA ALA A 43 -11.05 -2.64 -7.71
C ALA A 43 -9.76 -2.65 -6.87
N SER A 44 -8.62 -2.96 -7.48
CA SER A 44 -7.31 -2.92 -6.81
C SER A 44 -6.96 -1.52 -6.31
N PHE A 45 -7.08 -0.50 -7.17
CA PHE A 45 -6.84 0.88 -6.79
C PHE A 45 -7.82 1.36 -5.73
N CYS A 46 -9.10 1.00 -5.82
CA CYS A 46 -10.09 1.34 -4.81
C CYS A 46 -9.70 0.74 -3.44
N ALA A 47 -9.42 -0.56 -3.39
CA ALA A 47 -9.02 -1.25 -2.16
C ALA A 47 -7.75 -0.64 -1.56
N MET A 48 -6.75 -0.29 -2.38
CA MET A 48 -5.55 0.40 -1.93
C MET A 48 -5.87 1.81 -1.39
N HIS A 49 -6.72 2.59 -2.04
CA HIS A 49 -7.03 3.95 -1.59
C HIS A 49 -7.85 3.96 -0.29
N VAL A 50 -8.57 2.90 0.03
CA VAL A 50 -9.24 2.75 1.34
C VAL A 50 -8.22 2.71 2.49
N THR A 51 -6.96 2.35 2.25
CA THR A 51 -5.93 2.35 3.32
C THR A 51 -5.34 3.73 3.60
N LEU A 52 -5.54 4.73 2.71
CA LEU A 52 -5.08 6.11 2.88
C LEU A 52 -5.67 6.84 4.11
N PRO A 53 -6.93 6.64 4.52
CA PRO A 53 -7.36 7.14 5.83
C PRO A 53 -6.85 6.25 6.98
N ASN A 54 -6.64 4.96 6.74
CA ASN A 54 -6.28 3.99 7.77
C ASN A 54 -4.87 4.23 8.36
N TRP A 55 -3.84 4.43 7.52
CA TRP A 55 -2.49 4.75 8.00
C TRP A 55 -2.39 6.09 8.76
N TRP A 56 -3.19 7.10 8.41
CA TRP A 56 -3.26 8.35 9.19
C TRP A 56 -3.99 8.16 10.52
N SER A 57 -5.01 7.29 10.55
CA SER A 57 -5.72 6.97 11.79
C SER A 57 -4.83 6.31 12.86
N VAL A 58 -3.72 5.67 12.45
CA VAL A 58 -2.71 5.13 13.37
C VAL A 58 -1.59 6.12 13.67
N ALA A 59 -1.11 6.87 12.66
CA ALA A 59 0.00 7.79 12.81
C ALA A 59 -0.32 8.95 13.77
N ILE A 60 -1.50 9.57 13.64
CA ILE A 60 -1.93 10.72 14.46
C ILE A 60 -1.87 10.39 15.97
N PRO A 61 -2.61 9.39 16.48
CA PRO A 61 -2.60 9.09 17.91
C PRO A 61 -1.25 8.56 18.41
N GLN A 62 -0.45 7.96 17.52
CA GLN A 62 0.88 7.49 17.90
C GLN A 62 1.88 8.64 18.09
N SER A 63 1.70 9.74 17.37
CA SER A 63 2.60 10.89 17.35
C SER A 63 2.38 11.93 18.45
N GLY A 64 1.21 11.97 19.09
CA GLY A 64 0.90 12.94 20.15
C GLY A 64 1.19 14.39 19.73
N ALA A 65 1.92 15.14 20.56
CA ALA A 65 2.33 16.51 20.27
C ALA A 65 3.25 16.65 19.05
N HIS A 66 3.90 15.57 18.62
CA HIS A 66 4.87 15.55 17.51
C HIS A 66 4.27 15.20 16.15
N VAL A 67 2.95 15.26 16.02
CA VAL A 67 2.23 14.94 14.77
C VAL A 67 2.77 15.68 13.55
N GLY A 68 3.12 16.96 13.68
CA GLY A 68 3.68 17.74 12.56
C GLY A 68 5.00 17.17 12.02
N ALA A 69 5.90 16.72 12.90
CA ALA A 69 7.17 16.12 12.51
C ALA A 69 6.96 14.75 11.83
N LEU A 70 6.06 13.93 12.37
CA LEU A 70 5.72 12.65 11.75
C LEU A 70 5.06 12.83 10.38
N PHE A 71 4.16 13.81 10.24
CA PHE A 71 3.58 14.16 8.95
C PHE A 71 4.65 14.53 7.93
N GLY A 72 5.62 15.38 8.31
CA GLY A 72 6.74 15.75 7.43
C GLY A 72 7.56 14.53 7.00
N LEU A 73 7.88 13.65 7.94
CA LEU A 73 8.65 12.42 7.67
C LEU A 73 7.89 11.45 6.75
N MET A 74 6.61 11.19 7.02
CA MET A 74 5.79 10.29 6.21
C MET A 74 5.60 10.80 4.78
N ASN A 75 5.34 12.10 4.62
CA ASN A 75 5.24 12.70 3.28
C ASN A 75 6.59 12.70 2.56
N GLY A 76 7.70 12.95 3.27
CA GLY A 76 9.05 12.84 2.73
C GLY A 76 9.35 11.44 2.20
N MET A 77 9.02 10.40 2.97
CA MET A 77 9.14 9.00 2.54
C MET A 77 8.26 8.70 1.33
N GLY A 78 7.05 9.26 1.28
CA GLY A 78 6.16 9.17 0.11
C GLY A 78 6.80 9.75 -1.15
N THR A 79 7.42 10.92 -1.05
CA THR A 79 8.13 11.58 -2.17
C THR A 79 9.32 10.75 -2.64
N VAL A 80 10.13 10.22 -1.70
CA VAL A 80 11.26 9.33 -2.04
C VAL A 80 10.77 8.09 -2.77
N GLY A 81 9.69 7.46 -2.29
CA GLY A 81 9.08 6.31 -2.94
C GLY A 81 8.54 6.64 -4.34
N ALA A 82 7.93 7.82 -4.52
CA ALA A 82 7.47 8.28 -5.83
C ALA A 82 8.63 8.44 -6.82
N ILE A 83 9.73 9.09 -6.42
CA ILE A 83 10.91 9.27 -7.28
C ILE A 83 11.54 7.92 -7.61
N ALA A 84 11.75 7.07 -6.61
CA ALA A 84 12.37 5.76 -6.78
C ALA A 84 11.54 4.84 -7.69
N SER A 85 10.21 4.83 -7.53
CA SER A 85 9.32 4.04 -8.38
C SER A 85 9.32 4.52 -9.83
N GLN A 86 9.23 5.83 -10.08
CA GLN A 86 9.30 6.36 -11.46
C GLN A 86 10.63 6.01 -12.13
N TRP A 87 11.74 6.14 -11.42
CA TRP A 87 13.06 5.74 -11.94
C TRP A 87 13.13 4.24 -12.23
N PHE A 88 12.64 3.40 -11.31
CA PHE A 88 12.62 1.95 -11.49
C PHE A 88 11.79 1.52 -12.70
N VAL A 89 10.63 2.13 -12.93
CA VAL A 89 9.79 1.85 -14.11
C VAL A 89 10.55 2.13 -15.40
N GLY A 90 11.21 3.29 -15.49
CA GLY A 90 12.01 3.65 -16.66
C GLY A 90 13.13 2.63 -16.90
N PHE A 91 13.94 2.37 -15.89
CA PHE A 91 15.03 1.39 -15.96
C PHE A 91 14.56 0.00 -16.37
N TYR A 92 13.46 -0.49 -15.77
CA TYR A 92 12.92 -1.83 -16.05
C TYR A 92 12.38 -1.93 -17.47
N SER A 93 11.66 -0.91 -17.92
CA SER A 93 11.13 -0.82 -19.28
C SER A 93 12.26 -0.84 -20.32
N ASP A 94 13.31 -0.04 -20.11
CA ASP A 94 14.47 0.01 -21.01
C ASP A 94 15.22 -1.33 -21.03
N TYR A 95 15.39 -1.96 -19.88
CA TYR A 95 16.01 -3.28 -19.78
C TYR A 95 15.24 -4.36 -20.57
N ARG A 96 13.90 -4.35 -20.49
CA ARG A 96 13.05 -5.29 -21.24
C ARG A 96 13.08 -5.00 -22.74
N SER A 97 13.07 -3.73 -23.12
CA SER A 97 13.22 -3.29 -24.52
C SER A 97 14.56 -3.75 -25.12
N GLN A 98 15.67 -3.61 -24.39
CA GLN A 98 17.00 -4.08 -24.82
C GLN A 98 17.07 -5.60 -25.02
N LYS A 99 16.22 -6.36 -24.34
CA LYS A 99 16.08 -7.82 -24.53
C LYS A 99 15.16 -8.20 -25.68
N GLY A 100 14.62 -7.23 -26.42
CA GLY A 100 13.74 -7.44 -27.56
C GLY A 100 12.26 -7.66 -27.21
N PHE A 101 11.86 -7.48 -25.94
CA PHE A 101 10.45 -7.52 -25.57
C PHE A 101 9.75 -6.22 -25.98
N SER A 102 8.52 -6.32 -26.49
CA SER A 102 7.72 -5.17 -26.90
C SER A 102 6.25 -5.34 -26.51
N GLY A 103 5.50 -4.23 -26.49
CA GLY A 103 4.08 -4.25 -26.13
C GLY A 103 3.86 -4.72 -24.68
N ARG A 104 2.81 -5.51 -24.42
CA ARG A 104 2.47 -5.98 -23.07
C ARG A 104 3.60 -6.72 -22.36
N GLU A 105 4.41 -7.50 -23.08
CA GLU A 105 5.49 -8.28 -22.47
C GLU A 105 6.61 -7.42 -21.87
N GLN A 106 6.71 -6.15 -22.28
CA GLN A 106 7.63 -5.18 -21.70
C GLN A 106 7.12 -4.64 -20.35
N TRP A 107 5.79 -4.45 -20.23
CA TRP A 107 5.16 -3.72 -19.12
C TRP A 107 4.45 -4.61 -18.11
N ASP A 108 3.80 -5.70 -18.54
CA ASP A 108 3.02 -6.61 -17.69
C ASP A 108 3.84 -7.15 -16.49
N PRO A 109 5.11 -7.58 -16.65
CA PRO A 109 5.92 -8.05 -15.53
C PRO A 109 6.19 -7.00 -14.44
N LEU A 110 6.12 -5.70 -14.76
CA LEU A 110 6.26 -4.62 -13.79
C LEU A 110 5.14 -4.67 -12.74
N PHE A 111 3.93 -5.00 -13.16
CA PHE A 111 2.77 -5.07 -12.29
C PHE A 111 2.78 -6.32 -11.39
N ASP A 112 3.50 -7.37 -11.78
CA ASP A 112 3.82 -8.48 -10.87
C ASP A 112 4.72 -8.00 -9.72
N VAL A 113 5.71 -7.15 -9.99
CA VAL A 113 6.54 -6.50 -8.94
C VAL A 113 5.68 -5.65 -8.02
N TYR A 114 4.77 -4.85 -8.56
CA TYR A 114 3.84 -4.05 -7.73
C TYR A 114 2.89 -4.92 -6.91
N SER A 115 2.45 -6.05 -7.42
CA SER A 115 1.65 -7.02 -6.67
C SER A 115 2.42 -7.56 -5.46
N VAL A 116 3.72 -7.85 -5.62
CA VAL A 116 4.60 -8.24 -4.50
C VAL A 116 4.73 -7.10 -3.49
N CYS A 117 4.91 -5.85 -3.94
CA CYS A 117 4.95 -4.69 -3.04
C CYS A 117 3.66 -4.54 -2.21
N LEU A 118 2.49 -4.81 -2.80
CA LEU A 118 1.22 -4.81 -2.07
C LEU A 118 1.18 -5.93 -1.00
N VAL A 119 1.69 -7.12 -1.31
CA VAL A 119 1.81 -8.21 -0.32
C VAL A 119 2.75 -7.83 0.81
N LEU A 120 3.90 -7.20 0.51
CA LEU A 120 4.81 -6.67 1.54
C LEU A 120 4.11 -5.62 2.42
N GLY A 121 3.26 -4.78 1.83
CA GLY A 121 2.38 -3.86 2.57
C GLY A 121 1.44 -4.59 3.53
N ALA A 122 0.81 -5.68 3.09
CA ALA A 122 -0.02 -6.51 3.96
C ALA A 122 0.78 -7.13 5.13
N VAL A 123 2.01 -7.61 4.86
CA VAL A 123 2.91 -8.14 5.89
C VAL A 123 3.33 -7.05 6.88
N ALA A 124 3.62 -5.84 6.41
CA ALA A 124 3.93 -4.71 7.28
C ALA A 124 2.75 -4.37 8.21
N TRP A 125 1.52 -4.40 7.70
CA TRP A 125 0.30 -4.21 8.50
C TRP A 125 0.04 -5.36 9.48
N TRP A 126 0.41 -6.58 9.13
CA TRP A 126 0.36 -7.71 10.05
C TRP A 126 1.33 -7.54 11.23
N ALA A 127 2.55 -7.10 10.92
CA ALA A 127 3.61 -6.84 11.89
C ALA A 127 3.35 -5.58 12.74
N TYR A 128 2.54 -4.64 12.26
CA TYR A 128 2.23 -3.40 12.97
C TYR A 128 1.73 -3.66 14.40
N ARG A 129 2.28 -2.89 15.35
CA ARG A 129 1.90 -2.87 16.76
C ARG A 129 1.75 -1.40 17.16
N PHE A 130 0.64 -1.07 17.79
CA PHE A 130 0.40 0.28 18.28
C PHE A 130 1.23 0.51 19.55
N GLN A 131 2.10 1.51 19.51
CA GLN A 131 2.91 1.97 20.65
C GLN A 131 2.97 3.50 20.60
N PRO A 132 2.11 4.22 21.36
CA PRO A 132 2.09 5.68 21.37
C PRO A 132 3.36 6.24 22.05
N LEU A 133 3.80 7.42 21.60
CA LEU A 133 4.96 8.12 22.19
C LEU A 133 4.64 8.73 23.57
N GLU A 134 3.41 9.17 23.75
CA GLU A 134 2.90 9.71 25.01
C GLU A 134 1.97 8.66 25.63
N ASP A 135 2.10 8.45 26.94
CA ASP A 135 1.13 7.66 27.68
C ASP A 135 -0.23 8.35 27.56
N ILE A 136 -1.23 7.62 27.08
CA ILE A 136 -2.61 8.09 27.13
C ILE A 136 -2.92 8.22 28.63
N PRO A 137 -3.28 9.42 29.14
CA PRO A 137 -3.53 9.58 30.57
C PRO A 137 -4.62 8.59 30.97
N THR A 138 -4.26 7.62 31.81
CA THR A 138 -5.24 6.78 32.48
C THR A 138 -6.06 7.72 33.35
N THR A 139 -7.30 7.99 32.96
CA THR A 139 -8.30 8.55 33.88
C THR A 139 -8.47 7.53 35.00
N ASN A 140 -7.66 7.65 36.04
CA ASN A 140 -7.92 7.06 37.33
C ASN A 140 -9.10 7.85 37.90
N GLU A 141 -10.31 7.29 37.77
CA GLU A 141 -11.43 7.60 38.64
C GLU A 141 -11.08 7.20 40.09
#